data_AF-A0A968DKA4-F1
#
_entry.id   AF-A0A968DKA4-F1
#
_cell.length_a   1.000
_cell.length_b   1.000
_cell.length_c   1.000
_cell.angle_alpha   90.00
_cell.angle_beta   90.00
_cell.angle_gamma   90.00
#
_symmetry.space_group_name_H-M   'P 1'
#
loop_
_entity.id
_entity.type
_entity.pdbx_description
1 polymer ?
#
loop_
_entity_poly.entity_id
_entity_poly.type
_entity_poly.pdbx_seq_one_letter_code
_entity_poly.pdbx_strand_id
1 'polypeptide(L)' 'MFRIGQVTAKEMIATGIYWNYAPTVSIPQDIRWGRTYEGYSENPELVTSLSTSYLLGMQGEDLADPLTVLATPKHFL' A
#
# COMPACT_ATOMS: atom_id res chain seq x y z
N MET A 1 1.12 -9.48 1.11
CA MET A 1 0.40 -8.25 1.53
C MET A 1 -1.02 -8.15 0.96
N PHE A 2 -1.37 -8.90 -0.09
CA PHE A 2 -2.68 -8.86 -0.75
C PHE A 2 -3.88 -8.89 0.21
N ARG A 3 -3.94 -9.87 1.12
CA ARG A 3 -5.04 -9.99 2.08
C ARG A 3 -5.16 -8.76 2.99
N ILE A 4 -4.04 -8.16 3.38
CA ILE A 4 -4.02 -6.92 4.18
C ILE A 4 -4.61 -5.78 3.35
N GLY A 5 -4.15 -5.59 2.10
CA GLY A 5 -4.71 -4.58 1.19
C GLY A 5 -6.23 -4.72 0.99
N GLN A 6 -6.73 -5.94 0.79
CA GLN A 6 -8.15 -6.22 0.64
C GLN A 6 -8.96 -5.87 1.88
N VAL A 7 -8.47 -6.22 3.07
CA VAL A 7 -9.17 -5.92 4.32
C VAL A 7 -9.18 -4.42 4.58
N THR A 8 -8.03 -3.74 4.39
CA THR A 8 -7.95 -2.28 4.50
C THR A 8 -8.91 -1.59 3.55
N ALA A 9 -8.99 -2.00 2.28
CA ALA A 9 -9.93 -1.43 1.32
C ALA A 9 -11.39 -1.57 1.78
N LYS A 10 -11.78 -2.75 2.28
CA LYS A 10 -13.14 -2.99 2.81
C LYS A 10 -13.47 -2.10 3.99
N GLU A 11 -12.54 -1.92 4.92
CA GLU A 11 -12.73 -1.04 6.09
C GLU A 11 -12.84 0.43 5.68
N MET A 12 -12.02 0.88 4.71
CA MET A 12 -12.09 2.23 4.17
C MET A 12 -13.44 2.50 3.49
N ILE A 13 -13.91 1.58 2.65
CA ILE A 13 -15.22 1.68 1.99
C ILE A 13 -16.35 1.71 3.00
N ALA A 14 -16.28 0.91 4.07
CA ALA A 14 -17.26 0.95 5.15
C ALA A 14 -17.35 2.32 5.83
N THR A 15 -16.30 3.15 5.71
CA THR A 15 -16.25 4.53 6.21
C THR A 15 -16.47 5.59 5.14
N GLY A 16 -16.75 5.20 3.89
CA GLY A 16 -16.96 6.11 2.76
C GLY A 16 -15.68 6.73 2.18
N ILE A 17 -14.51 6.11 2.40
CA ILE A 17 -13.22 6.56 1.88
C ILE A 17 -12.80 5.66 0.72
N TYR A 18 -12.56 6.25 -0.44
CA TYR A 18 -12.29 5.53 -1.71
C TYR A 18 -10.88 5.73 -2.26
N TRP A 19 -10.03 6.49 -1.56
CA TRP A 19 -8.67 6.79 -1.98
C TRP A 19 -7.70 6.69 -0.80
N ASN A 20 -6.64 5.91 -0.96
CA ASN A 20 -5.61 5.67 0.03
C ASN A 20 -4.26 6.22 -0.41
N TYR A 21 -3.58 6.94 0.48
CA TYR A 21 -2.19 7.36 0.30
C TYR A 21 -1.22 6.27 0.77
N ALA A 22 -1.32 5.09 0.17
CA ALA A 22 -0.47 3.93 0.43
C ALA A 22 -0.36 3.07 -0.85
N PRO A 23 0.65 2.20 -1.01
CA PRO A 23 1.73 1.92 -0.04
C PRO A 23 2.87 2.93 -0.07
N THR A 24 3.62 3.02 1.03
CA THR A 24 4.95 3.64 1.01
C THR A 24 5.95 2.64 0.41
N VAL A 25 6.63 3.02 -0.67
CA VAL A 25 7.61 2.23 -1.43
C VAL A 25 9.06 2.67 -1.19
N SER A 26 9.31 3.32 -0.05
CA SER A 26 10.67 3.70 0.37
C SER A 26 11.50 2.48 0.74
N ILE A 27 12.81 2.56 0.50
CA ILE A 27 13.81 1.56 0.86
C ILE A 27 14.67 2.15 1.99
N PRO A 28 14.22 2.12 3.26
CA PRO A 28 14.95 2.72 4.37
C PRO A 28 16.31 2.02 4.58
N GLN A 29 17.36 2.83 4.77
CA GLN A 29 18.74 2.37 5.06
C GLN A 29 19.29 3.02 6.34
N ASP A 30 18.53 3.94 6.95
CA ASP A 30 18.90 4.65 8.17
C ASP A 30 17.77 4.54 9.19
N ILE A 31 18.00 3.77 10.25
CA ILE A 31 17.01 3.54 11.31
C ILE A 31 16.65 4.81 12.10
N ARG A 32 17.46 5.87 12.00
CA ARG A 32 17.19 7.16 12.64
C ARG A 32 16.14 7.96 11.87
N TRP A 33 15.90 7.62 10.60
CA TRP A 33 14.84 8.25 9.83
C TRP A 33 13.48 7.87 10.43
N GLY A 34 12.75 8.86 10.92
CA GLY A 34 11.50 8.64 11.67
C GLY A 34 10.39 7.96 10.88
N ARG A 35 10.53 7.78 9.57
CA ARG A 35 9.58 7.10 8.68
C ARG A 35 10.05 5.72 8.22
N THR A 36 11.15 5.21 8.78
CA THR A 36 11.67 3.86 8.48
C THR A 36 10.60 2.78 8.67
N TYR A 37 9.70 2.95 9.65
CA TYR A 37 8.60 2.01 9.91
C TYR A 37 7.53 1.94 8.81
N GLU A 38 7.48 2.93 7.89
CA GLU A 38 6.54 2.93 6.78
C GLU A 38 7.05 2.14 5.57
N GLY A 39 8.37 1.93 5.48
CA GLY A 39 8.98 1.11 4.45
C GLY A 39 8.92 -0.37 4.80
N TYR A 40 8.83 -1.24 3.80
CA TYR A 40 8.71 -2.68 4.02
C TYR A 40 10.04 -3.39 4.30
N SER A 41 11.15 -2.86 3.79
CA SER A 41 12.48 -3.44 3.94
C SER A 41 13.57 -2.51 3.40
N GLU A 42 14.81 -2.74 3.79
CA GLU A 42 16.00 -2.21 3.11
C GLU A 42 16.32 -2.95 1.79
N ASN A 43 15.70 -4.11 1.53
CA ASN A 43 15.87 -4.89 0.30
C ASN A 43 14.86 -4.45 -0.79
N PRO A 44 15.33 -3.96 -1.96
CA PRO A 44 14.46 -3.54 -3.06
C PRO A 44 13.49 -4.62 -3.56
N GLU A 45 13.93 -5.86 -3.72
CA GLU A 45 13.08 -6.95 -4.23
C GLU A 45 11.93 -7.27 -3.28
N LEU A 46 12.20 -7.20 -1.97
CA LEU A 46 11.18 -7.40 -0.95
C LEU A 46 10.18 -6.22 -0.93
N VAL A 47 10.67 -4.97 -1.06
CA VAL A 47 9.80 -3.79 -1.19
C VAL A 47 8.90 -3.90 -2.43
N THR A 48 9.45 -4.26 -3.59
CA THR A 48 8.67 -4.44 -4.83
C THR A 48 7.60 -5.52 -4.67
N SER A 49 7.95 -6.72 -4.20
CA SER A 49 7.00 -7.82 -4.07
C SER A 49 5.88 -7.51 -3.08
N LEU A 50 6.20 -6.92 -1.92
CA LEU A 50 5.22 -6.60 -0.88
C LEU A 50 4.32 -5.43 -1.27
N SER A 51 4.88 -4.36 -1.84
CA SER A 51 4.10 -3.18 -2.26
C SER A 51 3.16 -3.49 -3.42
N THR A 52 3.61 -4.23 -4.44
CA THR A 52 2.74 -4.71 -5.54
C THR A 52 1.62 -5.59 -5.00
N SER A 53 1.95 -6.54 -4.12
CA SER A 53 0.94 -7.41 -3.49
C SER A 53 -0.10 -6.60 -2.70
N TYR A 54 0.31 -5.56 -1.97
CA TYR A 54 -0.61 -4.67 -1.24
C TYR A 54 -1.52 -3.89 -2.20
N LEU A 55 -0.94 -3.27 -3.23
CA LEU A 55 -1.66 -2.46 -4.20
C LEU A 55 -2.71 -3.27 -4.96
N LEU A 56 -2.38 -4.48 -5.41
CA LEU A 56 -3.34 -5.41 -6.03
C LEU A 56 -4.47 -5.79 -5.06
N GLY A 57 -4.16 -5.95 -3.77
CA GLY A 57 -5.17 -6.22 -2.75
C GLY A 57 -6.16 -5.07 -2.58
N MET A 58 -5.70 -3.83 -2.73
CA MET A 58 -6.57 -2.64 -2.62
C MET A 58 -7.42 -2.41 -3.86
N GLN A 59 -6.82 -2.52 -5.05
CA GLN A 59 -7.44 -2.10 -6.31
C GLN A 59 -8.18 -3.22 -7.04
N GLY A 60 -7.96 -4.48 -6.67
CA GLY A 60 -8.55 -5.62 -7.37
C GLY A 60 -8.15 -5.68 -8.84
N GLU A 61 -9.02 -6.31 -9.65
CA GLU A 61 -8.88 -6.35 -11.12
C GLU A 61 -9.63 -5.20 -11.80
N ASP A 62 -10.58 -4.57 -11.10
CA ASP A 62 -11.39 -3.46 -11.59
C ASP A 62 -11.57 -2.41 -10.48
N LEU A 63 -11.18 -1.17 -10.77
CA LEU A 63 -11.34 -0.03 -9.86
C LEU A 63 -12.79 0.45 -9.74
N ALA A 64 -13.69 0.01 -10.63
CA ALA A 64 -15.12 0.29 -10.52
C ALA A 64 -15.86 -0.65 -9.55
N ASP A 65 -15.21 -1.72 -9.09
CA ASP A 65 -15.78 -2.61 -8.07
C ASP A 65 -16.02 -1.82 -6.76
N PRO A 66 -17.24 -1.85 -6.18
CA PRO A 66 -17.55 -1.12 -4.95
C PRO A 66 -16.74 -1.59 -3.73
N LEU A 67 -15.99 -2.70 -3.82
CA LEU A 67 -15.11 -3.24 -2.79
C LEU A 67 -13.63 -2.90 -2.99
N THR A 68 -13.28 -2.10 -3.99
CA THR A 68 -11.90 -1.65 -4.24
C THR A 68 -11.70 -0.18 -3.88
N VAL A 69 -10.44 0.17 -3.62
CA VAL A 69 -10.00 1.53 -3.22
C VAL A 69 -8.80 1.91 -4.06
N LEU A 70 -8.78 3.15 -4.57
CA LEU A 70 -7.62 3.67 -5.29
C LEU A 70 -6.41 3.74 -4.35
N ALA A 71 -5.29 3.15 -4.75
CA ALA A 71 -4.03 3.22 -4.02
C ALA A 71 -3.10 4.27 -4.65
N THR A 72 -2.14 4.78 -3.89
CA THR A 72 -1.14 5.74 -4.38
C THR A 72 0.23 5.37 -3.80
N PRO A 73 1.08 4.71 -4.60
CA PRO A 73 2.47 4.51 -4.25
C PRO A 73 3.15 5.84 -3.94
N LYS A 74 3.85 5.91 -2.80
CA LYS A 74 4.53 7.12 -2.34
C LYS A 74 5.86 6.77 -1.65
N HIS A 75 6.79 7.67 -1.43
CA HIS A 75 6.84 9.05 -1.88
C HIS A 75 7.72 9.06 -3.13
N PHE A 76 7.16 9.51 -4.25
CA PHE A 76 7.95 9.64 -5.47
C PHE A 76 8.84 10.87 -5.33
N LEU A 77 10.11 10.69 -5.70
CA LEU A 77 11.24 11.63 -5.66
C LEU A 77 10.87 13.11 -5.50
#